data_AF-A0ABD0R4C0-F1
#
_entry.id   AF-A0ABD0R4C0-F1
#
_cell.length_a   1.000
_cell.length_b   1.000
_cell.length_c   1.000
_cell.angle_alpha   90.00
_cell.angle_beta   90.00
_cell.angle_gamma   90.00
#
_symmetry.space_group_name_H-M   'P 1'
#
loop_
_entity.id
_entity.type
_entity.pdbx_description
1 polymer ?
#
loop_
_entity_poly.entity_id
_entity_poly.type
_entity_poly.pdbx_seq_one_letter_code
_entity_poly.pdbx_strand_id
1 'polypeptide(L)'
;FTEKGNLEVLLFTIQSKMRANNQKVYMPREGKLISDINKAWERLEKAEHERELALRNELIRQEKLEMLAARFDRKAAMRETWLSENQRLVSQDNFGVELGAVEAATRKHEAIETDIQAYGERVAAVESVARELEAEGYHEVRRILARRDNVLRLWEYLKELLASRRERLIAHRDLQRLLQEMSYIMDWMEDMK
;
A
#
# COMPACT_ATOMS: atom_id res chain seq x y z
N PHE A 1 40.65 5.73 24.15
CA PHE A 1 41.80 6.65 24.05
C PHE A 1 42.87 6.40 25.09
N THR A 2 42.54 6.31 26.38
CA THR A 2 43.51 6.15 27.47
C THR A 2 44.37 4.89 27.34
N GLU A 3 43.76 3.77 26.97
CA GLU A 3 44.47 2.48 26.84
C GLU A 3 45.48 2.45 25.68
N LYS A 4 45.13 3.04 24.53
CA LYS A 4 46.02 3.20 23.38
C LYS A 4 47.25 4.06 23.74
N GLY A 5 47.02 5.22 24.37
CA GLY A 5 48.11 6.07 24.85
C GLY A 5 48.97 5.38 25.89
N ASN A 6 48.37 4.60 26.79
CA ASN A 6 49.10 3.82 27.79
C ASN A 6 50.02 2.77 27.14
N LEU A 7 49.60 2.11 26.05
CA LEU A 7 50.44 1.14 25.33
C LEU A 7 51.65 1.79 24.67
N GLU A 8 51.49 2.97 24.08
CA GLU A 8 52.59 3.74 23.49
C GLU A 8 53.59 4.18 24.57
N VAL A 9 53.09 4.67 25.71
CA VAL A 9 53.92 5.07 26.86
C VAL A 9 54.66 3.87 27.47
N LEU A 10 53.99 2.73 27.62
CA LEU A 10 54.60 1.51 28.15
C LEU A 10 55.70 0.98 27.21
N LEU A 11 55.44 0.96 25.91
CA LEU A 11 56.44 0.55 24.92
C LEU A 11 57.66 1.48 24.96
N PHE A 12 57.44 2.79 24.96
CA PHE A 12 58.50 3.79 25.08
C PHE A 12 59.33 3.60 26.36
N THR A 13 58.66 3.36 27.49
CA THR A 13 59.31 3.15 28.79
C THR A 13 60.20 1.91 28.78
N ILE A 14 59.70 0.78 28.27
CA ILE A 14 60.49 -0.47 28.18
C ILE A 14 61.67 -0.28 27.24
N GLN A 15 61.46 0.30 26.07
CA GLN A 15 62.54 0.53 25.10
C GLN A 15 63.63 1.45 25.65
N SER A 16 63.25 2.52 26.36
CA SER A 16 64.20 3.46 26.99
C SER A 16 65.03 2.76 28.08
N LYS A 17 64.40 1.96 28.94
CA LYS A 17 65.10 1.17 29.97
C LYS A 17 66.07 0.14 29.37
N MET A 18 65.67 -0.55 28.30
CA MET A 18 66.54 -1.53 27.64
C MET A 18 67.75 -0.87 26.98
N ARG A 19 67.58 0.30 26.34
CA ARG A 19 68.70 1.07 25.80
C ARG A 19 69.67 1.51 26.89
N ALA A 20 69.17 2.03 28.01
CA ALA A 20 70.00 2.44 29.15
C ALA A 20 70.83 1.29 29.73
N ASN A 21 70.32 0.05 29.64
CA ASN A 21 70.99 -1.15 30.11
C ASN A 21 71.81 -1.88 29.03
N ASN A 22 72.08 -1.27 27.87
CA ASN A 22 72.77 -1.88 26.72
C ASN A 22 72.15 -3.23 26.24
N GLN A 23 70.84 -3.38 26.39
CA GLN A 23 70.10 -4.57 25.93
C GLN A 23 69.47 -4.35 24.55
N LYS A 24 69.28 -5.43 23.79
CA LYS A 24 68.54 -5.40 22.51
C LYS A 24 67.12 -4.89 22.77
N VAL A 25 66.74 -3.81 22.10
CA VAL A 25 65.44 -3.15 22.27
C VAL A 25 64.31 -4.11 21.89
N TYR A 26 63.30 -4.22 22.76
CA TYR A 26 62.09 -4.98 22.47
C TYR A 26 61.31 -4.33 21.32
N MET A 27 60.95 -5.16 20.34
CA MET A 27 60.05 -4.80 19.26
C MET A 27 58.88 -5.80 19.26
N PRO A 28 57.61 -5.33 19.31
CA PRO A 28 56.47 -6.22 19.18
C PRO A 28 56.52 -7.01 17.88
N ARG A 29 55.90 -8.19 17.88
CA ARG A 29 55.77 -9.01 16.66
C ARG A 29 54.88 -8.30 15.64
N GLU A 30 55.05 -8.63 14.36
CA GLU A 30 54.14 -8.18 13.29
C GLU A 30 52.67 -8.46 13.64
N GLY A 31 51.78 -7.52 13.30
CA GLY A 31 50.38 -7.54 13.70
C GLY A 31 50.12 -7.01 15.11
N LYS A 32 51.17 -6.77 15.91
CA LYS A 32 51.11 -6.17 17.25
C LYS A 32 51.96 -4.90 17.37
N LEU A 33 52.44 -4.36 16.25
CA LEU A 33 53.12 -3.07 16.23
C LEU A 33 52.13 -1.97 16.61
N ILE A 34 52.63 -0.86 17.17
CA ILE A 34 51.79 0.32 17.45
C ILE A 34 51.07 0.80 16.18
N SER A 35 51.75 0.76 15.02
CA SER A 35 51.15 1.07 13.73
C SER A 35 50.02 0.12 13.34
N ASP A 36 50.13 -1.18 13.67
CA ASP A 36 49.09 -2.17 13.38
C ASP A 36 47.87 -1.97 14.30
N ILE A 37 48.12 -1.70 15.58
CA ILE A 37 47.07 -1.37 16.56
C ILE A 37 46.36 -0.08 16.14
N ASN A 38 47.09 0.95 15.70
CA ASN A 38 46.52 2.20 15.24
C ASN A 38 45.65 1.99 13.99
N LYS A 39 46.13 1.22 13.01
CA LYS A 39 45.31 0.84 11.84
C LYS A 39 44.07 0.04 12.21
N ALA A 40 44.19 -0.91 13.14
CA ALA A 40 43.04 -1.70 13.60
C ALA A 40 42.01 -0.81 14.33
N TRP A 41 42.50 0.16 15.11
CA TRP A 41 41.65 1.12 15.81
C TRP A 41 40.92 2.06 14.84
N GLU A 42 41.60 2.61 13.85
CA GLU A 42 40.98 3.43 12.79
C GLU A 42 39.89 2.65 12.04
N ARG A 43 40.12 1.37 11.75
CA ARG A 43 39.08 0.50 11.15
C ARG A 43 37.88 0.32 12.07
N LEU A 44 38.12 0.16 13.37
CA LEU A 44 37.05 0.04 14.37
C LEU A 44 36.21 1.31 14.44
N GLU A 45 36.84 2.48 14.55
CA GLU A 45 36.15 3.78 14.58
C GLU A 45 35.34 4.01 13.30
N LYS A 46 35.91 3.65 12.14
CA LYS A 46 35.18 3.71 10.86
C LYS A 46 33.96 2.78 10.86
N ALA A 47 34.12 1.53 11.30
CA ALA A 47 33.03 0.56 11.34
C ALA A 47 31.92 0.96 12.34
N GLU A 48 32.29 1.55 13.48
CA GLU A 48 31.34 2.10 14.46
C GLU A 48 30.51 3.24 13.85
N HIS A 49 31.18 4.18 13.17
CA HIS A 49 30.51 5.28 12.49
C HIS A 49 29.58 4.79 11.36
N GLU A 50 30.04 3.85 10.52
CA GLU A 50 29.24 3.25 9.45
C GLU A 50 28.00 2.53 10.01
N ARG A 51 28.15 1.80 11.13
CA ARG A 51 27.03 1.15 11.83
C ARG A 51 26.03 2.18 12.35
N GLU A 52 26.48 3.26 12.98
CA GLU A 52 25.59 4.30 13.49
C GLU A 52 24.78 4.94 12.37
N LEU A 53 25.42 5.26 11.23
CA LEU A 53 24.74 5.78 10.05
C LEU A 53 23.72 4.78 9.48
N ALA A 54 24.10 3.51 9.36
CA ALA A 54 23.21 2.46 8.86
C ALA A 54 21.96 2.31 9.74
N LEU A 55 22.12 2.33 11.07
CA LEU A 55 21.01 2.25 12.01
C LEU A 55 20.08 3.47 11.91
N ARG A 56 20.64 4.68 11.80
CA ARG A 56 19.84 5.91 11.61
C ARG A 56 19.05 5.89 10.32
N ASN A 57 19.69 5.48 9.21
CA ASN A 57 19.04 5.39 7.91
C ASN A 57 17.91 4.35 7.92
N GLU A 58 18.15 3.18 8.52
CA GLU A 58 17.13 2.13 8.63
C GLU A 58 15.96 2.57 9.51
N LEU A 59 16.21 3.28 10.63
CA LEU A 59 15.15 3.82 11.47
C LEU A 59 14.23 4.78 10.69
N ILE A 60 14.80 5.72 9.95
CA ILE A 60 14.05 6.66 9.11
C ILE A 60 13.25 5.90 8.04
N ARG A 61 13.82 4.85 7.45
CA ARG A 61 13.12 4.02 6.47
C ARG A 61 11.92 3.30 7.07
N GLN A 62 12.07 2.71 8.26
CA GLN A 62 10.98 2.05 8.99
C GLN A 62 9.86 3.03 9.37
N GLU A 63 10.20 4.22 9.87
CA GLU A 63 9.19 5.25 10.19
C GLU A 63 8.37 5.66 8.95
N LYS A 64 9.04 5.85 7.80
CA LYS A 64 8.36 6.15 6.52
C LYS A 64 7.45 5.01 6.09
N LEU A 65 7.88 3.76 6.25
CA LEU A 65 7.09 2.57 5.94
C LEU A 65 5.84 2.48 6.82
N GLU A 66 5.94 2.76 8.12
CA GLU A 66 4.77 2.78 9.01
C GLU A 66 3.77 3.88 8.63
N MET A 67 4.27 5.08 8.31
CA MET A 67 3.42 6.16 7.81
C MET A 67 2.70 5.78 6.51
N LEU A 68 3.40 5.07 5.62
CA LEU A 68 2.86 4.57 4.37
C LEU A 68 1.80 3.48 4.60
N ALA A 69 2.04 2.55 5.52
CA ALA A 69 1.10 1.50 5.91
C ALA A 69 -0.16 2.09 6.56
N ALA A 70 -0.02 3.07 7.45
CA ALA A 70 -1.16 3.78 8.02
C ALA A 70 -1.98 4.53 6.95
N ARG A 71 -1.31 5.10 5.93
CA ARG A 71 -1.98 5.71 4.78
C ARG A 71 -2.74 4.68 3.95
N PHE A 72 -2.16 3.51 3.72
CA PHE A 72 -2.83 2.38 3.07
C PHE A 72 -4.08 1.97 3.84
N ASP A 73 -3.97 1.71 5.15
CA ASP A 73 -5.07 1.21 5.96
C ASP A 73 -6.26 2.19 5.99
N ARG A 74 -5.99 3.50 6.13
CA ARG A 74 -7.04 4.53 6.03
C ARG A 74 -7.69 4.54 4.65
N LYS A 75 -6.90 4.49 3.58
CA LYS A 75 -7.45 4.46 2.22
C LYS A 75 -8.31 3.22 2.01
N ALA A 76 -7.80 2.04 2.32
CA ALA A 76 -8.49 0.77 2.18
C ALA A 76 -9.82 0.76 2.94
N ALA A 77 -9.82 1.12 4.23
CA ALA A 77 -11.04 1.15 5.05
C ALA A 77 -12.13 2.05 4.46
N MET A 78 -11.77 3.25 3.99
CA MET A 78 -12.74 4.15 3.33
C MET A 78 -13.35 3.52 2.08
N ARG A 79 -12.56 2.77 1.28
CA ARG A 79 -13.06 2.12 0.06
C ARG A 79 -13.93 0.93 0.41
N GLU A 80 -13.54 0.12 1.39
CA GLU A 80 -14.33 -1.03 1.87
C GLU A 80 -15.74 -0.59 2.30
N THR A 81 -15.84 0.48 3.11
CA THR A 81 -17.14 1.03 3.52
C THR A 81 -17.95 1.52 2.32
N TRP A 82 -17.35 2.36 1.47
CA TRP A 82 -18.05 2.91 0.31
C TRP A 82 -18.52 1.80 -0.66
N LEU A 83 -17.69 0.79 -0.89
CA LEU A 83 -18.02 -0.36 -1.75
C LEU A 83 -19.18 -1.15 -1.19
N SER A 84 -19.15 -1.49 0.11
CA SER A 84 -20.23 -2.22 0.78
C SER A 84 -21.56 -1.46 0.71
N GLU A 85 -21.55 -0.16 0.98
CA GLU A 85 -22.73 0.69 0.91
C GLU A 85 -23.32 0.75 -0.51
N ASN A 86 -22.48 0.92 -1.53
CA ASN A 86 -22.93 0.99 -2.92
C ASN A 86 -23.41 -0.37 -3.43
N GLN A 87 -22.74 -1.47 -3.09
CA GLN A 87 -23.19 -2.83 -3.41
C GLN A 87 -24.61 -3.08 -2.88
N ARG A 88 -24.87 -2.68 -1.63
CA ARG A 88 -26.20 -2.79 -1.03
C ARG A 88 -27.23 -1.94 -1.78
N LEU A 89 -26.86 -0.71 -2.17
CA LEU A 89 -27.74 0.20 -2.90
C LEU A 89 -28.10 -0.34 -4.29
N VAL A 90 -27.13 -0.84 -5.06
CA VAL A 90 -27.36 -1.34 -6.43
C VAL A 90 -28.05 -2.70 -6.45
N SER A 91 -28.10 -3.42 -5.32
CA SER A 91 -28.81 -4.70 -5.22
C SER A 91 -30.34 -4.56 -5.13
N GLN A 92 -30.87 -3.34 -4.91
CA GLN A 92 -32.32 -3.13 -4.72
C GLN A 92 -33.06 -2.72 -6.00
N ASP A 93 -33.89 -3.59 -6.55
CA ASP A 93 -34.62 -3.33 -7.80
C ASP A 93 -35.89 -2.49 -7.57
N ASN A 94 -35.71 -1.17 -7.57
CA ASN A 94 -36.79 -0.18 -7.42
C ASN A 94 -37.13 0.43 -8.79
N PHE A 95 -37.59 -0.37 -9.74
CA PHE A 95 -37.83 0.06 -11.13
C PHE A 95 -39.17 0.76 -11.32
N GLY A 96 -40.14 0.53 -10.43
CA GLY A 96 -41.52 0.98 -10.62
C GLY A 96 -42.28 0.11 -11.63
N VAL A 97 -43.58 0.35 -11.76
CA VAL A 97 -44.48 -0.45 -12.62
C VAL A 97 -44.90 0.28 -13.89
N GLU A 98 -44.94 1.61 -13.87
CA GLU A 98 -45.30 2.42 -15.03
C GLU A 98 -44.08 2.68 -15.93
N LEU A 99 -44.26 2.76 -17.25
CA LEU A 99 -43.16 3.00 -18.19
C LEU A 99 -42.35 4.26 -17.81
N GLY A 100 -43.03 5.35 -17.46
CA GLY A 100 -42.35 6.58 -17.03
C GLY A 100 -41.49 6.42 -15.77
N ALA A 101 -41.92 5.57 -14.82
CA ALA A 101 -41.14 5.24 -13.63
C ALA A 101 -39.90 4.42 -13.98
N VAL A 102 -40.03 3.46 -14.90
CA VAL A 102 -38.92 2.62 -15.37
C VAL A 102 -37.90 3.44 -16.17
N GLU A 103 -38.34 4.40 -16.99
CA GLU A 103 -37.46 5.33 -17.68
C GLU A 103 -36.72 6.27 -16.72
N ALA A 104 -37.38 6.72 -15.64
CA ALA A 104 -36.72 7.47 -14.57
C ALA A 104 -35.68 6.60 -13.83
N ALA A 105 -36.01 5.34 -13.55
CA ALA A 105 -35.08 4.38 -12.95
C ALA A 105 -33.86 4.10 -13.86
N THR A 106 -34.07 4.06 -15.19
CA THR A 106 -33.00 3.92 -16.20
C THR A 106 -32.02 5.08 -16.14
N ARG A 107 -32.51 6.32 -16.22
CA ARG A 107 -31.65 7.51 -16.11
C ARG A 107 -30.89 7.58 -14.78
N LYS A 108 -31.56 7.18 -13.69
CA LYS A 108 -30.92 7.10 -12.37
C LYS A 108 -29.79 6.07 -12.35
N HIS A 109 -29.98 4.91 -12.99
CA HIS A 109 -28.96 3.88 -13.07
C HIS A 109 -27.74 4.35 -13.87
N GLU A 110 -27.94 5.01 -15.01
CA GLU A 110 -26.85 5.58 -15.84
C GLU A 110 -26.02 6.63 -15.07
N ALA A 111 -26.68 7.46 -14.26
CA ALA A 111 -26.00 8.40 -13.37
C ALA A 111 -25.14 7.67 -12.32
N ILE A 112 -25.68 6.63 -11.69
CA ILE A 112 -24.94 5.80 -10.72
C ILE A 112 -23.72 5.14 -11.39
N GLU A 113 -23.86 4.61 -12.60
CA GLU A 113 -22.74 4.00 -13.32
C GLU A 113 -21.63 5.02 -13.63
N THR A 114 -22.00 6.23 -14.01
CA THR A 114 -21.06 7.33 -14.26
C THR A 114 -20.29 7.68 -12.98
N ASP A 115 -21.00 7.85 -11.86
CA ASP A 115 -20.39 8.16 -10.56
C ASP A 115 -19.46 7.04 -10.08
N ILE A 116 -19.89 5.79 -10.25
CA ILE A 116 -19.07 4.62 -9.92
C ILE A 116 -17.83 4.59 -10.81
N GLN A 117 -17.96 4.74 -12.13
CA GLN A 117 -16.81 4.75 -13.04
C GLN A 117 -15.78 5.82 -12.65
N ALA A 118 -16.22 7.03 -12.31
CA ALA A 118 -15.34 8.10 -11.83
C ALA A 118 -14.66 7.75 -10.48
N TYR A 119 -15.26 6.88 -9.67
CA TYR A 119 -14.67 6.41 -8.42
C TYR A 119 -13.50 5.42 -8.63
N GLY A 120 -13.36 4.81 -9.81
CA GLY A 120 -12.35 3.77 -10.08
C GLY A 120 -10.91 4.21 -9.76
N GLU A 121 -10.56 5.47 -10.00
CA GLU A 121 -9.23 6.01 -9.67
C GLU A 121 -8.92 5.92 -8.16
N ARG A 122 -9.94 6.08 -7.31
CA ARG A 122 -9.80 5.98 -5.85
C ARG A 122 -9.53 4.55 -5.40
N VAL A 123 -9.98 3.55 -6.14
CA VAL A 123 -9.68 2.14 -5.91
C VAL A 123 -8.26 1.83 -6.39
N ALA A 124 -7.88 2.30 -7.58
CA ALA A 124 -6.52 2.18 -8.11
C ALA A 124 -5.45 2.82 -7.18
N ALA A 125 -5.80 3.90 -6.48
CA ALA A 125 -4.92 4.51 -5.49
C ALA A 125 -4.61 3.58 -4.29
N VAL A 126 -5.49 2.65 -3.92
CA VAL A 126 -5.22 1.64 -2.88
C VAL A 126 -4.18 0.64 -3.38
N GLU A 127 -4.32 0.18 -4.63
CA GLU A 127 -3.38 -0.72 -5.29
C GLU A 127 -1.99 -0.08 -5.43
N SER A 128 -1.93 1.18 -5.84
CA SER A 128 -0.67 1.92 -5.96
C SER A 128 0.11 1.96 -4.64
N VAL A 129 -0.56 2.30 -3.53
CA VAL A 129 0.08 2.33 -2.21
C VAL A 129 0.50 0.92 -1.74
N ALA A 130 -0.29 -0.10 -2.05
CA ALA A 130 0.08 -1.49 -1.73
C ALA A 130 1.35 -1.93 -2.47
N ARG A 131 1.48 -1.57 -3.76
CA ARG A 131 2.68 -1.85 -4.57
C ARG A 131 3.90 -1.09 -4.06
N GLU A 132 3.72 0.15 -3.59
CA GLU A 132 4.79 0.93 -2.96
C GLU A 132 5.31 0.23 -1.69
N LEU A 133 4.41 -0.25 -0.81
CA LEU A 133 4.79 -1.01 0.39
C LEU A 133 5.49 -2.33 0.07
N GLU A 134 5.08 -3.01 -1.00
CA GLU A 134 5.71 -4.24 -1.48
C GLU A 134 7.12 -3.98 -2.02
N ALA A 135 7.29 -2.94 -2.85
CA ALA A 135 8.58 -2.57 -3.41
C ALA A 135 9.60 -2.14 -2.35
N GLU A 136 9.13 -1.45 -1.31
CA GLU A 136 9.97 -1.00 -0.18
C GLU A 136 10.19 -2.10 0.89
N GLY A 137 9.67 -3.31 0.68
CA GLY A 137 9.90 -4.46 1.55
C GLY A 137 9.30 -4.30 2.94
N TYR A 138 8.05 -3.81 3.04
CA TYR A 138 7.35 -3.71 4.32
C TYR A 138 7.21 -5.08 5.01
N HIS A 139 7.30 -5.09 6.34
CA HIS A 139 7.37 -6.36 7.08
C HIS A 139 6.05 -7.15 7.04
N GLU A 140 4.89 -6.49 6.91
CA GLU A 140 3.57 -7.13 6.74
C GLU A 140 3.04 -7.11 5.31
N VAL A 141 3.89 -7.17 4.27
CA VAL A 141 3.43 -7.15 2.87
C VAL A 141 2.30 -8.14 2.58
N ARG A 142 2.35 -9.35 3.15
CA ARG A 142 1.26 -10.33 2.99
C ARG A 142 -0.12 -9.81 3.45
N ARG A 143 -0.19 -9.07 4.57
CA ARG A 143 -1.43 -8.44 5.07
C ARG A 143 -1.91 -7.36 4.11
N ILE A 144 -0.98 -6.53 3.63
CA ILE A 144 -1.26 -5.44 2.68
C ILE A 144 -1.84 -5.99 1.37
N LEU A 145 -1.20 -7.01 0.79
CA LEU A 145 -1.65 -7.62 -0.46
C LEU A 145 -3.01 -8.29 -0.31
N ALA A 146 -3.22 -9.06 0.77
CA ALA A 146 -4.52 -9.69 1.03
C ALA A 146 -5.64 -8.66 1.16
N ARG A 147 -5.39 -7.54 1.86
CA ARG A 147 -6.38 -6.47 2.00
C ARG A 147 -6.62 -5.72 0.69
N ARG A 148 -5.58 -5.46 -0.10
CA ARG A 148 -5.70 -4.91 -1.46
C ARG A 148 -6.62 -5.79 -2.31
N ASP A 149 -6.38 -7.10 -2.31
CA ASP A 149 -7.15 -8.05 -3.12
C ASP A 149 -8.61 -8.10 -2.69
N ASN A 150 -8.89 -7.98 -1.39
CA ASN A 150 -10.25 -7.83 -0.90
C ASN A 150 -10.94 -6.58 -1.47
N VAL A 151 -10.27 -5.42 -1.46
CA VAL A 151 -10.82 -4.18 -2.04
C VAL A 151 -11.09 -4.33 -3.53
N LEU A 152 -10.17 -4.93 -4.28
CA LEU A 152 -10.34 -5.16 -5.72
C LEU A 152 -11.49 -6.15 -6.00
N ARG A 153 -11.61 -7.22 -5.21
CA ARG A 153 -12.73 -8.17 -5.34
C ARG A 153 -14.08 -7.51 -5.07
N LEU A 154 -14.16 -6.65 -4.04
CA LEU A 154 -15.38 -5.88 -3.77
C LEU A 154 -15.71 -4.92 -4.93
N TRP A 155 -14.69 -4.31 -5.54
CA TRP A 155 -14.87 -3.46 -6.72
C TRP A 155 -15.39 -4.24 -7.94
N GLU A 156 -14.80 -5.38 -8.25
CA GLU A 156 -15.29 -6.24 -9.35
C GLU A 156 -16.73 -6.68 -9.10
N TYR A 157 -17.05 -7.11 -7.89
CA TYR A 157 -18.41 -7.50 -7.52
C TYR A 157 -19.43 -6.35 -7.68
N LEU A 158 -19.06 -5.11 -7.34
CA LEU A 158 -19.92 -3.95 -7.57
C LEU A 158 -20.22 -3.74 -9.06
N LYS A 159 -19.23 -3.91 -9.94
CA LYS A 159 -19.42 -3.80 -11.39
C LYS A 159 -20.33 -4.90 -11.93
N GLU A 160 -20.19 -6.13 -11.43
CA GLU A 160 -21.08 -7.24 -11.78
C GLU A 160 -22.54 -6.94 -11.38
N LEU A 161 -22.76 -6.41 -10.17
CA LEU A 161 -24.09 -6.01 -9.71
C LEU A 161 -24.70 -4.91 -10.60
N LEU A 162 -23.89 -3.93 -11.03
CA LEU A 162 -24.34 -2.89 -11.96
C LEU A 162 -24.77 -3.48 -13.30
N ALA A 163 -23.93 -4.33 -13.91
CA ALA A 163 -24.23 -4.97 -15.18
C ALA A 163 -25.51 -5.80 -15.09
N SER A 164 -25.65 -6.63 -14.05
CA SER A 164 -26.84 -7.45 -13.83
C SER A 164 -28.09 -6.60 -13.59
N ARG A 165 -27.98 -5.50 -12.83
CA ARG A 165 -29.08 -4.56 -12.63
C ARG A 165 -29.50 -3.90 -13.96
N ARG A 166 -28.54 -3.50 -14.80
CA ARG A 166 -28.81 -2.94 -16.13
C ARG A 166 -29.63 -3.89 -16.99
N GLU A 167 -29.22 -5.17 -17.05
CA GLU A 167 -29.93 -6.20 -17.82
C GLU A 167 -31.38 -6.35 -17.35
N ARG A 168 -31.60 -6.46 -16.04
CA ARG A 168 -32.96 -6.56 -15.48
C ARG A 168 -33.80 -5.32 -15.77
N LEU A 169 -33.20 -4.14 -15.69
CA LEU A 169 -33.87 -2.87 -15.96
C LEU A 169 -34.26 -2.72 -17.44
N ILE A 170 -33.39 -3.15 -18.36
CA ILE A 170 -33.68 -3.19 -19.79
C ILE A 170 -34.85 -4.14 -20.05
N ALA A 171 -34.79 -5.38 -19.54
CA ALA A 171 -35.87 -6.35 -19.72
C ALA A 171 -37.20 -5.84 -19.15
N HIS A 172 -37.19 -5.20 -17.98
CA HIS A 172 -38.40 -4.61 -17.39
C HIS A 172 -38.94 -3.45 -18.23
N ARG A 173 -38.07 -2.58 -18.74
CA ARG A 173 -38.47 -1.47 -19.62
C ARG A 173 -39.12 -1.97 -20.91
N ASP A 174 -38.53 -2.98 -21.53
CA ASP A 174 -39.00 -3.51 -22.79
C ASP A 174 -40.36 -4.22 -22.61
N LEU A 175 -40.56 -4.90 -21.47
CA LEU A 175 -41.87 -5.43 -21.08
C LEU A 175 -42.92 -4.32 -20.94
N GLN A 176 -42.61 -3.23 -20.23
CA GLN A 176 -43.56 -2.13 -20.05
C GLN A 176 -43.93 -1.43 -21.37
N ARG A 177 -42.97 -1.29 -22.30
CA ARG A 177 -43.27 -0.79 -23.65
C ARG A 177 -44.24 -1.68 -24.39
N LEU A 178 -43.99 -2.99 -24.39
CA LEU A 178 -44.89 -3.97 -25.02
C LEU A 178 -46.30 -3.90 -24.44
N LEU A 179 -46.43 -3.82 -23.10
CA LEU A 179 -47.73 -3.71 -22.44
C LEU A 179 -48.48 -2.42 -22.85
N GLN A 180 -47.78 -1.29 -22.95
CA GLN A 180 -48.37 -0.04 -23.40
C GLN A 180 -48.81 -0.09 -24.88
N GLU A 181 -47.99 -0.68 -25.75
CA GLU A 181 -48.33 -0.91 -27.16
C GLU A 181 -49.58 -1.81 -27.28
N MET A 182 -49.66 -2.89 -26.51
CA MET A 182 -50.83 -3.78 -26.49
C MET A 182 -52.08 -3.04 -26.01
N SER A 183 -51.99 -2.22 -24.95
CA SER A 183 -53.12 -1.41 -24.47
C SER A 183 -53.61 -0.46 -25.56
N TYR A 184 -52.69 0.24 -26.23
CA TYR A 184 -53.04 1.16 -27.31
C TYR A 184 -53.76 0.45 -28.47
N ILE A 185 -53.30 -0.76 -28.86
CA ILE A 185 -53.95 -1.55 -29.90
C ILE A 185 -55.34 -2.01 -29.47
N MET A 186 -55.52 -2.44 -28.22
CA MET A 186 -56.82 -2.86 -27.70
C MET A 186 -57.82 -1.70 -27.71
N ASP A 187 -57.42 -0.53 -27.21
CA ASP A 187 -58.25 0.68 -27.21
C ASP A 187 -58.65 1.06 -28.66
N TRP A 188 -57.69 1.04 -29.59
CA TRP A 188 -57.96 1.31 -31.01
C TRP A 188 -58.93 0.31 -31.64
N MET A 189 -58.84 -0.98 -31.29
CA MET A 189 -59.76 -2.01 -31.78
C MET A 189 -61.18 -1.84 -31.22
N GLU A 190 -61.33 -1.33 -29.99
CA GLU A 190 -62.63 -1.01 -29.41
C GLU A 190 -63.28 0.19 -30.10
N ASP A 191 -62.51 1.23 -30.40
CA ASP A 191 -62.98 2.42 -31.13
C ASP A 191 -63.43 2.13 -32.57
N MET A 192 -63.00 1.01 -33.15
CA MET A 192 -63.36 0.56 -34.50
C MET A 192 -64.64 -0.29 -34.57
N LYS A 193 -65.23 -0.69 -33.44
CA LYS A 193 -66.47 -1.48 -33.38
C LYS A 193 -67.71 -0.59 -33.39
#